data_AF-A0A3B8MSV1-F1
#
_entry.id   AF-A0A3B8MSV1-F1
#
_cell.length_a   1.000
_cell.length_b   1.000
_cell.length_c   1.000
_cell.angle_alpha   90.00
_cell.angle_beta   90.00
_cell.angle_gamma   90.00
#
_symmetry.space_group_name_H-M   'P 1'
#
loop_
_entity.id
_entity.type
_entity.pdbx_description
1 polymer ?
#
loop_
_entity_poly.entity_id
_entity_poly.type
_entity_poly.pdbx_seq_one_letter_code
_entity_poly.pdbx_strand_id
1 'polypeptide(L)'
;MIVRLPEEVAGLSRRSVNAQSTAAWGDPVAIIIRCGLPKPPPSPLPCFSVRGVDWLRDDVDGQSFVFTTFGLDPATEVIVDANVASGTQALQELSPAVETQSPPVARCLDVADILD
;
A
#
# COMPACT_ATOMS: atom_id res chain seq x y z
N MET A 1 1.75 -11.16 -6.44
CA MET A 1 2.41 -9.91 -6.00
C MET A 1 3.78 -10.09 -5.33
N ILE A 2 3.96 -10.87 -4.25
CA ILE A 2 5.17 -10.79 -3.39
C ILE A 2 6.50 -11.08 -4.14
N VAL A 3 6.49 -12.05 -5.06
CA VAL A 3 7.64 -12.38 -5.91
C VAL A 3 7.96 -11.34 -6.98
N ARG A 4 7.07 -10.35 -7.18
CA ARG A 4 7.22 -9.24 -8.14
C ARG A 4 7.62 -7.93 -7.46
N LEU A 5 7.82 -7.94 -6.14
CA LEU A 5 8.25 -6.75 -5.41
C LEU A 5 9.68 -6.36 -5.83
N PRO A 6 9.95 -5.06 -5.97
CA PRO A 6 11.28 -4.59 -6.38
C PRO A 6 12.33 -4.78 -5.28
N GLU A 7 13.59 -4.87 -5.69
CA GLU A 7 14.74 -4.95 -4.77
C GLU A 7 15.06 -3.62 -4.08
N GLU A 8 14.56 -2.51 -4.62
CA GLU A 8 14.68 -1.18 -4.05
C GLU A 8 13.32 -0.48 -4.06
N VAL A 9 13.00 0.23 -2.99
CA VAL A 9 11.82 1.10 -2.91
C VAL A 9 12.22 2.43 -2.29
N ALA A 10 11.89 3.54 -2.94
CA ALA A 10 12.23 4.89 -2.51
C ALA A 10 13.73 5.07 -2.18
N GLY A 11 14.62 4.44 -2.96
CA GLY A 11 16.07 4.47 -2.71
C GLY A 11 16.56 3.55 -1.59
N LEU A 12 15.66 2.79 -0.96
CA LEU A 12 15.98 1.90 0.14
C LEU A 12 16.07 0.45 -0.34
N SER A 13 17.17 -0.23 -0.02
CA SER A 13 17.37 -1.63 -0.36
C SER A 13 16.44 -2.56 0.43
N ARG A 14 15.99 -3.62 -0.23
CA ARG A 14 15.21 -4.69 0.39
C ARG A 14 16.02 -5.40 1.46
N ARG A 15 15.36 -5.79 2.55
CA ARG A 15 15.95 -6.60 3.62
C ARG A 15 15.23 -7.93 3.79
N SER A 16 15.95 -8.89 4.36
CA SER A 16 15.36 -10.19 4.72
C SER A 16 14.38 -10.04 5.89
N VAL A 17 13.23 -10.70 5.76
CA VAL A 17 12.23 -10.88 6.82
C VAL A 17 11.83 -12.36 6.86
N ASN A 18 11.44 -12.86 8.03
CA ASN A 18 11.00 -14.25 8.21
C ASN A 18 9.47 -14.40 8.17
N ALA A 19 8.74 -13.28 8.20
CA ALA A 19 7.28 -13.28 8.10
C ALA A 19 6.82 -13.60 6.66
N GLN A 20 5.82 -14.47 6.55
CA GLN A 20 5.22 -14.81 5.26
C GLN A 20 4.46 -13.62 4.68
N SER A 21 4.35 -13.56 3.35
CA SER A 21 3.63 -12.52 2.63
C SER A 21 4.01 -11.08 3.02
N THR A 22 5.25 -10.91 3.49
CA THR A 22 5.77 -9.65 4.01
C THR A 22 7.11 -9.34 3.35
N ALA A 23 7.38 -8.06 3.09
CA ALA A 23 8.70 -7.58 2.72
C ALA A 23 8.97 -6.24 3.39
N ALA A 24 10.24 -5.87 3.51
CA ALA A 24 10.65 -4.62 4.12
C ALA A 24 11.86 -4.03 3.40
N TRP A 25 12.02 -2.70 3.52
CA TRP A 25 13.13 -1.95 2.96
C TRP A 25 13.71 -0.98 3.99
N GLY A 26 15.02 -0.74 3.88
CA GLY A 26 15.78 0.17 4.74
C GLY A 26 16.48 -0.49 5.94
N ASP A 27 17.49 0.22 6.45
CA ASP A 27 18.17 -0.11 7.71
C ASP A 27 18.51 1.20 8.48
N PRO A 28 17.73 1.58 9.51
CA PRO A 28 16.57 0.88 10.09
C PRO A 28 15.38 0.77 9.13
N VAL A 29 14.44 -0.13 9.44
CA VAL A 29 13.26 -0.37 8.58
C VAL A 29 12.43 0.90 8.45
N ALA A 30 12.15 1.31 7.22
CA ALA A 30 11.33 2.48 6.93
C ALA A 30 10.10 2.17 6.06
N ILE A 31 10.11 1.05 5.32
CA ILE A 31 8.96 0.62 4.52
C ILE A 31 8.68 -0.84 4.80
N ILE A 32 7.42 -1.18 5.06
CA ILE A 32 6.94 -2.56 5.21
C ILE A 32 5.75 -2.73 4.27
N ILE A 33 5.69 -3.86 3.57
CA ILE A 33 4.48 -4.33 2.89
C ILE A 33 4.06 -5.67 3.47
N ARG A 34 2.76 -5.86 3.67
CA ARG A 34 2.17 -7.15 4.04
C ARG A 34 0.86 -7.39 3.30
N CYS A 35 0.69 -8.60 2.78
CA CYS A 35 -0.52 -9.05 2.10
C CYS A 35 -1.23 -10.11 2.94
N GLY A 36 -2.56 -10.14 2.88
CA GLY A 36 -3.38 -11.12 3.58
C GLY A 36 -4.25 -10.53 4.69
N LEU A 37 -4.38 -9.21 4.75
CA LEU A 37 -5.29 -8.57 5.70
C LEU A 37 -6.75 -8.78 5.27
N PRO A 38 -7.70 -8.76 6.23
CA PRO A 38 -9.11 -8.69 5.89
C PRO A 38 -9.40 -7.48 4.99
N LYS A 39 -10.26 -7.66 3.99
CA LYS A 39 -10.69 -6.55 3.14
C LYS A 39 -11.33 -5.45 4.01
N PRO A 40 -10.88 -4.18 3.89
CA PRO A 40 -11.47 -3.11 4.67
C PRO A 40 -12.94 -2.89 4.27
N PRO A 41 -13.83 -2.59 5.23
CA PRO A 41 -15.17 -2.11 4.91
C PRO A 41 -15.12 -0.71 4.28
N PRO A 42 -16.25 -0.17 3.77
CA PRO A 42 -16.34 1.25 3.46
C PRO A 42 -15.81 2.10 4.62
N SER A 43 -14.95 3.06 4.30
CA SER A 43 -14.14 3.77 5.29
C SER A 43 -14.23 5.29 5.09
N PRO A 44 -14.20 6.10 6.17
CA PRO A 44 -14.10 7.55 6.07
C PRO A 44 -12.67 8.04 5.80
N LEU A 45 -11.67 7.15 5.79
CA LEU A 45 -10.29 7.51 5.49
C LEU A 45 -10.15 8.06 4.06
N PRO A 46 -9.19 8.98 3.80
CA PRO A 46 -8.85 9.39 2.45
C PRO A 46 -8.60 8.19 1.54
N CYS A 47 -9.34 8.12 0.43
CA CYS A 47 -9.24 7.07 -0.59
C CYS A 47 -8.70 7.69 -1.88
N PHE A 48 -7.66 7.10 -2.46
CA PHE A 48 -7.10 7.56 -3.74
C PHE A 48 -6.45 6.43 -4.53
N SER A 49 -6.36 6.61 -5.84
CA SER A 49 -5.77 5.63 -6.75
C SER A 49 -4.30 5.94 -7.04
N VAL A 50 -3.45 4.91 -6.98
CA VAL A 50 -2.06 4.96 -7.46
C VAL A 50 -1.84 3.76 -8.37
N ARG A 51 -1.50 4.03 -9.64
CA ARG A 51 -1.24 2.97 -10.65
C ARG A 51 -2.34 1.90 -10.71
N GLY A 52 -3.61 2.33 -10.70
CA GLY A 52 -4.76 1.42 -10.80
C GLY A 52 -5.12 0.66 -9.51
N VAL A 53 -4.39 0.89 -8.42
CA VAL A 53 -4.71 0.34 -7.10
C VAL A 53 -5.27 1.45 -6.22
N ASP A 54 -6.41 1.19 -5.60
CA ASP A 54 -7.03 2.13 -4.66
C ASP A 54 -6.50 1.91 -3.25
N TRP A 55 -6.19 2.99 -2.56
CA TRP A 55 -5.56 3.00 -1.25
C TRP A 55 -6.35 3.87 -0.28
N LEU A 56 -6.65 3.33 0.89
CA LEU A 56 -7.02 4.08 2.09
C LEU A 56 -5.73 4.53 2.77
N ARG A 57 -5.65 5.80 3.17
CA ARG A 57 -4.53 6.32 3.96
C ARG A 57 -4.96 6.63 5.38
N ASP A 58 -4.23 6.06 6.32
CA ASP A 58 -4.29 6.41 7.74
C ASP A 58 -2.98 7.09 8.14
N ASP A 59 -3.10 8.25 8.78
CA ASP A 59 -1.98 9.10 9.18
C ASP A 59 -1.73 8.84 10.68
N VAL A 60 -0.84 7.89 11.01
CA VAL A 60 -0.58 7.49 12.40
C VAL A 60 0.37 8.47 13.06
N ASP A 61 -0.18 9.30 13.95
CA ASP A 61 0.53 10.29 14.78
C ASP A 61 1.51 11.21 14.01
N GLY A 62 1.32 11.36 12.70
CA GLY A 62 2.17 12.15 11.80
C GLY A 62 3.58 11.58 11.56
N GLN A 63 3.91 10.41 12.11
CA GLN A 63 5.23 9.77 12.01
C GLN A 63 5.24 8.63 10.99
N SER A 64 4.10 7.99 10.76
CA SER A 64 3.98 6.90 9.81
C SER A 64 2.69 7.01 9.01
N PHE A 65 2.79 6.70 7.72
CA PHE A 65 1.64 6.51 6.86
C PHE A 65 1.33 5.02 6.75
N VAL A 66 0.07 4.66 6.97
CA VAL A 66 -0.42 3.30 6.72
C VAL A 66 -1.38 3.35 5.54
N PHE A 67 -0.99 2.72 4.45
CA PHE A 67 -1.78 2.61 3.24
C PHE A 67 -2.37 1.21 3.15
N THR A 68 -3.70 1.09 3.08
CA THR A 68 -4.37 -0.20 2.91
C THR A 68 -5.12 -0.22 1.60
N THR A 69 -4.97 -1.27 0.79
CA THR A 69 -5.70 -1.38 -0.48
C THR A 69 -7.21 -1.42 -0.24
N PHE A 70 -7.95 -0.57 -0.95
CA PHE A 70 -9.41 -0.61 -1.00
C PHE A 70 -9.88 -1.45 -2.18
N GLY A 71 -10.80 -2.38 -1.93
CA GLY A 71 -11.38 -3.20 -3.00
C GLY A 71 -10.59 -4.44 -3.43
N LEU A 72 -9.38 -4.67 -2.91
CA LEU A 72 -8.70 -5.97 -3.08
C LEU A 72 -9.10 -6.95 -1.97
N ASP A 73 -9.20 -8.23 -2.33
CA ASP A 73 -9.45 -9.34 -1.41
C ASP A 73 -8.43 -10.48 -1.68
N PRO A 74 -7.52 -10.80 -0.73
CA PRO A 74 -7.31 -10.12 0.55
C PRO A 74 -6.76 -8.68 0.38
N ALA A 75 -6.73 -7.88 1.44
CA ALA A 75 -6.10 -6.57 1.41
C ALA A 75 -4.58 -6.65 1.57
N THR A 76 -3.90 -5.66 1.02
CA THR A 76 -2.48 -5.38 1.21
C THR A 76 -2.31 -4.07 1.98
N GLU A 77 -1.35 -4.04 2.89
CA GLU A 77 -0.97 -2.86 3.65
C GLU A 77 0.49 -2.49 3.37
N VAL A 78 0.75 -1.19 3.22
CA VAL A 78 2.09 -0.59 3.14
C VAL A 78 2.23 0.41 4.28
N ILE A 79 3.22 0.21 5.14
CA ILE A 79 3.59 1.14 6.22
C ILE A 79 4.85 1.87 5.81
N VAL A 80 4.87 3.20 5.95
CA VAL A 80 6.01 4.06 5.59
C VAL A 80 6.33 5.01 6.74
N ASP A 81 7.59 5.03 7.19
CA ASP A 81 8.12 6.08 8.06
C ASP A 81 8.26 7.39 7.27
N ALA A 82 7.45 8.37 7.63
CA ALA A 82 7.35 9.64 6.92
C ALA A 82 8.61 10.52 7.05
N ASN A 83 9.50 10.22 8.02
CA ASN A 83 10.75 10.95 8.21
C ASN A 83 11.88 10.41 7.33
N VAL A 84 11.73 9.20 6.78
CA VAL A 84 12.78 8.49 6.05
C VAL A 84 12.44 8.31 4.57
N ALA A 85 11.17 8.05 4.24
CA ALA A 85 10.77 7.77 2.86
C ALA A 85 9.46 8.47 2.47
N SER A 86 9.32 8.76 1.18
CA SER A 86 8.10 9.32 0.62
C SER A 86 7.04 8.23 0.41
N GLY A 87 5.89 8.36 1.07
CA GLY A 87 4.75 7.45 0.88
C GLY A 87 4.27 7.41 -0.58
N THR A 88 4.23 8.55 -1.26
CA THR A 88 3.87 8.62 -2.68
C THR A 88 4.84 7.82 -3.56
N GLN A 89 6.14 7.96 -3.33
CA GLN A 89 7.13 7.22 -4.10
C GLN A 89 7.03 5.71 -3.82
N ALA A 90 6.93 5.33 -2.55
CA ALA A 90 6.75 3.95 -2.14
C ALA A 90 5.53 3.30 -2.84
N LEU A 91 4.37 3.99 -2.83
CA LEU A 91 3.18 3.49 -3.51
C LEU A 91 3.34 3.43 -5.03
N GLN A 92 3.99 4.39 -5.68
CA GLN A 92 4.20 4.34 -7.13
C GLN A 92 5.03 3.12 -7.57
N GLU A 93 6.00 2.72 -6.75
CA GLU A 93 6.91 1.61 -7.04
C GLU A 93 6.32 0.25 -6.60
N LEU A 94 5.52 0.22 -5.54
CA LEU A 94 4.89 -1.01 -5.03
C LEU A 94 3.58 -1.35 -5.74
N SER A 95 2.77 -0.36 -6.13
CA SER A 95 1.43 -0.58 -6.70
C SER A 95 1.42 -1.49 -7.94
N PRO A 96 2.39 -1.42 -8.88
CA PRO A 96 2.44 -2.36 -10.00
C PRO A 96 2.52 -3.83 -9.59
N ALA A 97 3.23 -4.15 -8.49
CA ALA A 97 3.25 -5.51 -7.97
C ALA A 97 1.93 -5.87 -7.28
N VAL A 98 1.32 -4.92 -6.57
CA VAL A 98 0.05 -5.07 -5.84
C VAL A 98 -1.12 -5.29 -6.81
N GLU A 99 -1.18 -4.56 -7.93
CA GLU A 99 -2.21 -4.69 -8.96
C GLU A 99 -2.34 -6.13 -9.47
N THR A 100 -1.23 -6.87 -9.53
CA THR A 100 -1.21 -8.28 -9.98
C THR A 100 -1.80 -9.27 -8.96
N GLN A 101 -2.27 -8.80 -7.81
CA GLN A 101 -2.76 -9.64 -6.73
C GLN A 101 -4.13 -10.26 -7.06
N SER A 102 -5.13 -9.43 -7.36
CA SER A 102 -6.49 -9.84 -7.71
C SER A 102 -7.25 -8.69 -8.40
N PRO A 103 -8.31 -8.98 -9.16
CA PRO A 103 -9.20 -7.94 -9.66
C PRO A 103 -9.92 -7.21 -8.51
N PRO A 104 -10.10 -5.89 -8.59
CA PRO A 104 -10.80 -5.14 -7.56
C PRO A 104 -12.30 -5.46 -7.55
N VAL A 105 -12.87 -5.61 -6.34
CA VAL A 105 -14.31 -5.81 -6.10
C VAL A 105 -15.00 -4.55 -5.56
N ALA A 106 -14.23 -3.49 -5.30
CA ALA A 106 -14.70 -2.14 -4.97
C ALA A 106 -13.65 -1.13 -5.44
N ARG A 107 -14.02 0.16 -5.46
CA ARG A 107 -13.13 1.25 -5.84
C ARG A 107 -13.41 2.51 -5.04
N CYS A 108 -12.46 3.41 -4.95
CA CYS A 108 -12.69 4.78 -4.48
C CYS A 108 -13.77 5.43 -5.36
N LEU A 109 -14.63 6.21 -4.72
CA LEU A 109 -15.67 6.99 -5.39
C LEU A 109 -15.35 8.47 -5.24
N ASP A 110 -15.58 9.23 -6.30
CA ASP A 110 -15.61 10.69 -6.26
C ASP A 110 -17.04 11.22 -6.45
N VAL A 111 -17.19 12.55 -6.45
CA VAL A 111 -18.50 13.20 -6.65
C VAL A 111 -19.01 12.98 -8.06
N ALA A 112 -18.13 12.93 -9.07
CA ALA A 112 -18.54 12.73 -10.46
C ALA A 112 -19.15 11.35 -10.67
N ASP A 113 -18.60 10.32 -10.00
CA ASP A 113 -19.09 8.94 -10.05
C ASP A 113 -20.55 8.75 -9.59
N ILE A 114 -21.09 9.69 -8.81
CA ILE A 114 -22.45 9.62 -8.25
C ILE A 114 -23.47 10.39 -9.09
N LEU A 115 -22.99 11.34 -9.91
CA LEU A 115 -23.85 12.25 -10.67
C LEU A 115 -24.26 11.70 -12.05
N ASP A 116 -23.75 10.53 -12.42
CA ASP A 116 -24.06 9.82 -13.67
C ASP A 116 -25.16 8.75 -13.51
#